data_AF-A0A4R5X0F0-F1
#
_entry.id   AF-A0A4R5X0F0-F1
#
_cell.length_a   1.000
_cell.length_b   1.000
_cell.length_c   1.000
_cell.angle_alpha   90.00
_cell.angle_beta   90.00
_cell.angle_gamma   90.00
#
_symmetry.space_group_name_H-M   'P 1'
#
loop_
_entity.id
_entity.type
_entity.pdbx_description
1 polymer ?
#
loop_
_entity_poly.entity_id
_entity_poly.type
_entity_poly.pdbx_seq_one_letter_code
_entity_poly.pdbx_strand_id
1 'polypeptide(L)'
;MAIVRAVKAARYSAARPPRVAEGWALTRVTEPSRLFGANGLRTGPDGRVYIAQVTGSQISALDPQTGQIDTVSAKGGDIVAPDDVAFDLEGNLYATEVMDGRVSMRDTRGHIRVLRDDLPSANGITVHHGRLFIGECRAGGRLVELDRAGGPPRVLLENVPSPNAMEVGPDGLLYVPVMGANEIWRIDPDGGDPQRVAGDLGVPDAVKFDAEGYLVSTQVHSGQVLRIDPRTGQRDVLAQLNPGLDNLTFVDNRLFVSNFTGEITEILGDGQTRTVLGGGLNWPLDLAVGADGNLYIADGTYFYELIDGALHTAGMLFSPGYPGFLRGLAPAGPGEFIVTTSNGEVARYRPASSESEVLAQGFDQLYGVAIAPGGAIVVAELGAGRVLSIRAGEVEVLASGLHEPVGVAIAPDGTCLVSEAGAGRVLRVGGGPLIEGLQQPQGLLVRDRQVYVVDSGAKELVAVDLDSGARVTVASDLPVGAPPGVTPKPLRGMPPFSGPQGPFAGLAAGPDGTLYISADAEGSVLALRRETEGPQR
;
A
#
# COMPACT_ATOMS: atom_id res chain seq x y z
N MET A 1 -17.83 -0.95 36.15
CA MET A 1 -16.75 0.01 35.88
C MET A 1 -16.63 0.10 34.37
N ALA A 2 -17.12 1.19 33.77
CA ALA A 2 -17.09 1.36 32.32
C ALA A 2 -15.62 1.54 31.91
N ILE A 3 -15.08 0.57 31.18
CA ILE A 3 -13.77 0.70 30.54
C ILE A 3 -13.95 1.79 29.48
N VAL A 4 -13.42 2.98 29.77
CA VAL A 4 -13.20 4.00 28.75
C VAL A 4 -12.25 3.36 27.74
N ARG A 5 -12.76 2.88 26.61
CA ARG A 5 -11.94 2.52 25.46
C ARG A 5 -11.17 3.79 25.09
N ALA A 6 -9.88 3.82 25.40
CA ALA A 6 -8.99 4.82 24.84
C ALA A 6 -9.16 4.78 23.32
N VAL A 7 -9.45 5.93 22.71
CA VAL A 7 -9.47 6.07 21.25
C VAL A 7 -8.09 5.63 20.76
N LYS A 8 -8.00 4.48 20.09
CA LYS A 8 -6.76 4.01 19.50
C LYS A 8 -6.38 5.01 18.40
N ALA A 9 -5.26 5.72 18.57
CA ALA A 9 -4.85 6.76 17.63
C ALA A 9 -4.63 6.18 16.22
N ALA A 10 -5.26 6.80 15.22
CA ALA A 10 -5.08 6.50 13.80
C ALA A 10 -3.75 7.04 13.28
N ARG A 11 -3.30 6.55 12.12
CA ARG A 11 -2.06 7.02 11.46
C ARG A 11 -2.11 8.49 11.03
N TYR A 12 -3.32 9.03 10.88
CA TYR A 12 -3.59 10.40 10.49
C TYR A 12 -4.12 11.17 11.70
N SER A 13 -3.45 12.27 12.04
CA SER A 13 -3.90 13.19 13.09
C SER A 13 -4.52 14.42 12.44
N ALA A 14 -5.86 14.48 12.45
CA ALA A 14 -6.60 15.64 11.97
C ALA A 14 -6.54 16.78 13.01
N ALA A 15 -6.39 18.02 12.55
CA ALA A 15 -6.50 19.19 13.42
C ALA A 15 -7.94 19.41 13.92
N ARG A 16 -8.92 18.98 13.12
CA ARG A 16 -10.36 19.09 13.37
C ARG A 16 -11.07 17.86 12.80
N PRO A 17 -12.19 17.43 13.40
CA PRO A 17 -13.02 16.38 12.78
C PRO A 17 -13.69 16.91 11.50
N PRO A 18 -14.05 16.01 10.55
CA PRO A 18 -14.80 16.38 9.36
C PRO A 18 -16.09 17.13 9.68
N ARG A 19 -16.41 18.14 8.87
CA ARG A 19 -17.69 18.87 8.92
C ARG A 19 -18.45 18.65 7.62
N VAL A 20 -19.78 18.64 7.71
CA VAL A 20 -20.68 18.49 6.56
C VAL A 20 -21.63 19.68 6.45
N ALA A 21 -22.08 19.96 5.24
CA ALA A 21 -23.10 20.96 4.98
C ALA A 21 -24.46 20.55 5.57
N GLU A 22 -25.36 21.53 5.74
CA GLU A 22 -26.73 21.28 6.18
C GLU A 22 -27.43 20.27 5.24
N GLY A 23 -28.21 19.34 5.84
CA GLY A 23 -28.88 18.26 5.11
C GLY A 23 -27.97 17.10 4.71
N TRP A 24 -26.74 17.03 5.23
CA TRP A 24 -25.83 15.89 5.03
C TRP A 24 -25.40 15.27 6.36
N ALA A 25 -25.24 13.95 6.34
CA ALA A 25 -24.64 13.17 7.41
C ALA A 25 -23.39 12.44 6.89
N LEU A 26 -22.34 12.38 7.71
CA LEU A 26 -21.12 11.63 7.43
C LEU A 26 -20.95 10.51 8.45
N THR A 27 -20.73 9.30 7.94
CA THR A 27 -20.41 8.11 8.73
C THR A 27 -19.15 7.48 8.17
N ARG A 28 -18.31 6.92 9.04
CA ARG A 28 -17.15 6.14 8.62
C ARG A 28 -17.54 4.67 8.59
N VAL A 29 -17.35 4.01 7.45
CA VAL A 29 -17.84 2.64 7.21
C VAL A 29 -16.75 1.58 7.36
N THR A 30 -15.48 1.99 7.38
CA THR A 30 -14.35 1.16 7.81
C THR A 30 -13.55 1.91 8.88
N GLU A 31 -13.00 1.19 9.86
CA GLU A 31 -12.19 1.81 10.91
C GLU A 31 -10.91 2.46 10.33
N PRO A 32 -10.43 3.60 10.88
CA PRO A 32 -9.16 4.18 10.46
C PRO A 32 -7.98 3.25 10.74
N SER A 33 -7.05 3.19 9.78
CA SER A 33 -5.80 2.44 9.93
C SER A 33 -4.86 3.11 10.94
N ARG A 34 -4.15 2.28 11.71
CA ARG A 34 -3.12 2.75 12.66
C ARG A 34 -1.74 2.89 12.03
N LEU A 35 -1.50 2.16 10.94
CA LEU A 35 -0.28 2.18 10.14
C LEU A 35 -0.65 2.37 8.66
N PHE A 36 0.33 2.74 7.84
CA PHE A 36 0.18 2.76 6.39
C PHE A 36 0.32 1.37 5.75
N GLY A 37 0.78 0.41 6.54
CA GLY A 37 1.10 -0.96 6.22
C GLY A 37 2.13 -1.44 7.26
N ALA A 38 2.46 -2.73 7.28
CA ALA A 38 3.56 -3.23 8.09
C ALA A 38 4.39 -4.18 7.23
N ASN A 39 5.57 -3.71 6.84
CA ASN A 39 6.52 -4.48 6.05
C ASN A 39 7.53 -5.13 6.99
N GLY A 40 8.76 -4.64 6.98
CA GLY A 40 9.83 -5.07 7.85
C GLY A 40 9.57 -4.87 9.32
N LEU A 41 10.00 -5.87 10.09
CA LEU A 41 9.78 -5.96 11.53
C LEU A 41 11.10 -6.31 12.24
N ARG A 42 11.53 -5.47 13.19
CA ARG A 42 12.76 -5.69 13.95
C ARG A 42 12.63 -5.21 15.38
N THR A 43 12.93 -6.07 16.34
CA THR A 43 13.12 -5.63 17.73
C THR A 43 14.37 -4.76 17.85
N GLY A 44 14.20 -3.55 18.36
CA GLY A 44 15.28 -2.61 18.64
C GLY A 44 15.97 -2.91 19.99
N PRO A 45 17.11 -2.26 20.26
CA PRO A 45 17.86 -2.43 21.51
C PRO A 45 17.10 -1.96 22.77
N ASP A 46 16.00 -1.22 22.59
CA ASP A 46 15.11 -0.76 23.65
C ASP A 46 13.92 -1.72 23.91
N GLY A 47 13.89 -2.87 23.23
CA GLY A 47 12.83 -3.86 23.36
C GLY A 47 11.52 -3.50 22.65
N ARG A 48 11.47 -2.38 21.91
CA ARG A 48 10.33 -2.03 21.06
C ARG A 48 10.46 -2.70 19.69
N VAL A 49 9.32 -2.89 19.03
CA VAL A 49 9.25 -3.47 17.70
C VAL A 49 9.20 -2.34 16.66
N TYR A 50 10.24 -2.20 15.86
CA TYR A 50 10.32 -1.22 14.79
C TYR A 50 9.65 -1.78 13.53
N ILE A 51 8.80 -0.95 12.93
CA ILE A 51 7.94 -1.29 11.79
C ILE A 51 8.28 -0.33 10.65
N ALA A 52 8.83 -0.88 9.58
CA ALA A 52 8.99 -0.18 8.32
C ALA A 52 7.68 -0.21 7.52
N GLN A 53 7.36 0.91 6.87
CA GLN A 53 6.09 1.12 6.16
C GLN A 53 6.41 1.72 4.79
N VAL A 54 6.41 0.88 3.76
CA VAL A 54 6.74 1.28 2.39
C VAL A 54 5.75 2.34 1.91
N THR A 55 4.46 2.05 2.04
CA THR A 55 3.34 2.91 1.62
C THR A 55 3.26 4.22 2.41
N GLY A 56 3.60 4.16 3.70
CA GLY A 56 3.63 5.31 4.58
C GLY A 56 4.85 6.19 4.37
N SER A 57 5.91 5.64 3.77
CA SER A 57 7.24 6.21 3.78
C SER A 57 7.66 6.59 5.20
N GLN A 58 7.47 5.68 6.15
CA GLN A 58 7.61 5.94 7.58
C GLN A 58 8.18 4.72 8.31
N ILE A 59 8.92 4.99 9.40
CA ILE A 59 9.29 3.98 10.40
C ILE A 59 8.60 4.35 11.71
N SER A 60 7.93 3.37 12.33
CA SER A 60 7.33 3.50 13.66
C SER A 60 7.93 2.51 14.65
N ALA A 61 7.83 2.79 15.94
CA ALA A 61 8.18 1.86 17.02
C ALA A 61 6.93 1.52 17.82
N LEU A 62 6.63 0.23 17.94
CA LEU A 62 5.54 -0.35 18.72
C LEU A 62 6.08 -0.82 20.07
N ASP A 63 5.42 -0.39 21.14
CA ASP A 63 5.56 -1.04 22.45
C ASP A 63 4.68 -2.30 22.48
N PRO A 64 5.28 -3.52 22.53
CA PRO A 64 4.54 -4.78 22.48
C PRO A 64 3.78 -5.11 23.79
N GLN A 65 3.93 -4.30 24.85
CA GLN A 65 3.19 -4.42 26.10
C GLN A 65 1.95 -3.53 26.11
N THR A 66 2.08 -2.28 25.67
CA THR A 66 1.00 -1.28 25.72
C THR A 66 0.23 -1.13 24.41
N GLY A 67 0.83 -1.53 23.28
CA GLY A 67 0.29 -1.28 21.95
C GLY A 67 0.42 0.16 21.47
N GLN A 68 1.18 1.00 22.19
CA GLN A 68 1.52 2.37 21.80
C GLN A 68 2.44 2.34 20.56
N ILE A 69 2.23 3.30 19.66
CA ILE A 69 3.04 3.47 18.45
C ILE A 69 3.61 4.88 18.45
N ASP A 70 4.92 5.00 18.30
CA ASP A 70 5.63 6.26 18.12
C ASP A 70 6.23 6.33 16.71
N THR A 71 6.29 7.53 16.14
CA THR A 71 6.98 7.75 14.85
C THR A 71 8.47 7.97 15.07
N VAL A 72 9.30 7.16 14.39
CA VAL A 72 10.77 7.21 14.47
C VAL A 72 11.36 7.99 13.30
N SER A 73 10.81 7.78 12.10
CA SER A 73 11.11 8.52 10.87
C SER A 73 9.80 8.82 10.17
N ALA A 74 9.41 10.09 10.10
CA ALA A 74 8.09 10.49 9.61
C ALA A 74 8.02 10.56 8.06
N LYS A 75 6.80 10.43 7.53
CA LYS A 75 6.50 10.73 6.12
C LYS A 75 7.02 12.12 5.73
N GLY A 76 7.70 12.21 4.60
CA GLY A 76 8.38 13.44 4.13
C GLY A 76 9.79 13.64 4.70
N GLY A 77 10.24 12.80 5.63
CA GLY A 77 11.60 12.78 6.16
C GLY A 77 12.64 12.18 5.20
N ASP A 78 13.85 11.96 5.69
CA ASP A 78 15.00 11.57 4.84
C ASP A 78 15.09 10.09 4.47
N ILE A 79 14.39 9.23 5.19
CA ILE A 79 14.21 7.82 4.81
C ILE A 79 12.88 7.70 4.05
N VAL A 80 12.95 7.26 2.80
CA VAL A 80 11.82 7.19 1.86
C VAL A 80 11.46 5.74 1.57
N ALA A 81 10.17 5.40 1.67
CA ALA A 81 9.66 4.06 1.40
C ALA A 81 10.48 2.91 2.06
N PRO A 82 10.72 2.97 3.39
CA PRO A 82 11.50 1.93 4.05
C PRO A 82 10.76 0.59 4.00
N ASP A 83 11.47 -0.48 3.65
CA ASP A 83 10.93 -1.84 3.57
C ASP A 83 11.39 -2.69 4.76
N ASP A 84 12.69 -2.78 5.01
CA ASP A 84 13.25 -3.49 6.16
C ASP A 84 14.20 -2.62 7.00
N VAL A 85 14.39 -3.01 8.26
CA VAL A 85 15.32 -2.35 9.19
C VAL A 85 16.18 -3.33 9.99
N ALA A 86 17.41 -2.91 10.31
CA ALA A 86 18.33 -3.62 11.19
C ALA A 86 19.03 -2.65 12.16
N PHE A 87 19.61 -3.19 13.23
CA PHE A 87 20.35 -2.42 14.23
C PHE A 87 21.78 -2.95 14.37
N ASP A 88 22.73 -2.05 14.59
CA ASP A 88 24.05 -2.41 15.10
C ASP A 88 24.10 -2.39 16.64
N LEU A 89 25.25 -2.77 17.20
CA LEU A 89 25.47 -2.84 18.64
C LEU A 89 25.49 -1.46 19.31
N GLU A 90 25.74 -0.39 18.55
CA GLU A 90 25.68 0.99 19.02
C GLU A 90 24.24 1.53 19.02
N GLY A 91 23.28 0.77 18.48
CA GLY A 91 21.87 1.14 18.39
C GLY A 91 21.53 2.03 17.20
N ASN A 92 22.42 2.16 16.20
CA ASN A 92 22.09 2.84 14.96
C ASN A 92 21.14 1.97 14.13
N LEU A 93 20.12 2.61 13.56
CA LEU A 93 19.14 1.98 12.69
C LEU A 93 19.61 2.06 11.24
N TYR A 94 19.58 0.95 10.53
CA TYR A 94 19.76 0.88 9.08
C TYR A 94 18.42 0.55 8.45
N ALA A 95 18.09 1.21 7.35
CA ALA A 95 16.84 1.00 6.62
C ALA A 95 17.13 0.85 5.12
N THR A 96 16.49 -0.13 4.50
CA THR A 96 16.43 -0.24 3.05
C THR A 96 15.25 0.55 2.51
N GLU A 97 15.48 1.32 1.46
CA GLU A 97 14.50 2.20 0.83
C GLU A 97 14.14 1.60 -0.54
N VAL A 98 13.22 0.63 -0.54
CA VAL A 98 13.02 -0.30 -1.66
C VAL A 98 12.62 0.38 -2.97
N MET A 99 11.86 1.48 -2.87
CA MET A 99 11.41 2.23 -4.04
C MET A 99 12.43 3.27 -4.52
N ASP A 100 13.41 3.65 -3.70
CA ASP A 100 14.47 4.59 -4.11
C ASP A 100 15.79 3.88 -4.44
N GLY A 101 15.90 2.57 -4.16
CA GLY A 101 17.11 1.79 -4.39
C GLY A 101 18.27 2.18 -3.47
N ARG A 102 17.95 2.55 -2.22
CA ARG A 102 18.93 3.11 -1.27
C ARG A 102 18.99 2.34 0.04
N VAL A 103 20.06 2.59 0.77
CA VAL A 103 20.22 2.18 2.16
C VAL A 103 20.66 3.39 2.98
N SER A 104 19.90 3.70 4.02
CA SER A 104 20.14 4.82 4.92
C SER A 104 20.46 4.34 6.33
N MET A 105 21.25 5.12 7.05
CA MET A 105 21.52 4.93 8.48
C MET A 105 21.01 6.13 9.26
N ARG A 106 20.33 5.86 10.37
CA ARG A 106 19.90 6.84 11.37
C ARG A 106 20.61 6.55 12.68
N ASP A 107 21.39 7.52 13.17
CA ASP A 107 22.09 7.39 14.45
C ASP A 107 21.12 7.50 15.65
N THR A 108 21.63 7.23 16.85
CA THR A 108 20.85 7.32 18.10
C THR A 108 20.41 8.75 18.46
N ARG A 109 20.98 9.77 17.83
CA ARG A 109 20.57 11.19 17.95
C ARG A 109 19.55 11.59 16.88
N GLY A 110 19.27 10.71 15.92
CA GLY A 110 18.33 10.95 14.83
C GLY A 110 18.93 11.56 13.57
N HIS A 111 20.26 11.71 13.47
CA HIS A 111 20.88 12.14 12.22
C HIS A 111 20.82 11.02 11.19
N ILE A 112 20.41 11.37 9.97
CA ILE A 112 20.27 10.44 8.86
C ILE A 112 21.38 10.69 7.84
N ARG A 113 21.96 9.61 7.30
CA ARG A 113 22.82 9.66 6.13
C ARG A 113 22.52 8.50 5.19
N VAL A 114 22.52 8.76 3.90
CA VAL A 114 22.48 7.73 2.85
C VAL A 114 23.85 7.05 2.81
N LEU A 115 23.89 5.73 2.95
CA LEU A 115 25.10 4.93 2.81
C LEU A 115 25.34 4.52 1.37
N ARG A 116 24.26 4.26 0.64
CA ARG A 116 24.28 3.79 -0.75
C ARG A 116 22.97 4.14 -1.45
N ASP A 117 23.04 4.44 -2.74
CA ASP A 117 21.89 4.84 -3.56
C ASP A 117 21.83 4.22 -4.97
N ASP A 118 22.58 3.13 -5.19
CA ASP A 118 22.65 2.38 -6.44
C ASP A 118 22.34 0.87 -6.24
N LEU A 119 21.44 0.57 -5.31
CA LEU A 119 21.00 -0.80 -4.98
C LEU A 119 19.52 -0.98 -5.36
N PRO A 120 19.22 -1.32 -6.62
CA PRO A 120 17.84 -1.44 -7.08
C PRO A 120 17.07 -2.49 -6.26
N SER A 121 15.88 -2.10 -5.79
CA SER A 121 15.01 -2.96 -4.96
C SER A 121 15.72 -3.45 -3.69
N ALA A 122 16.59 -2.62 -3.09
CA ALA A 122 17.15 -2.88 -1.76
C ALA A 122 16.03 -3.19 -0.77
N ASN A 123 16.03 -4.40 -0.22
CA ASN A 123 14.97 -4.89 0.65
C ASN A 123 15.58 -5.58 1.88
N GLY A 124 15.79 -6.90 1.87
CA GLY A 124 16.25 -7.63 3.05
C GLY A 124 17.56 -7.06 3.61
N ILE A 125 17.62 -6.85 4.92
CA ILE A 125 18.79 -6.26 5.61
C ILE A 125 19.05 -6.93 6.95
N THR A 126 20.32 -7.27 7.22
CA THR A 126 20.75 -7.71 8.54
C THR A 126 22.16 -7.21 8.87
N VAL A 127 22.42 -7.05 10.16
CA VAL A 127 23.73 -6.69 10.71
C VAL A 127 24.24 -7.86 11.54
N HIS A 128 25.45 -8.33 11.25
CA HIS A 128 26.08 -9.40 12.01
C HIS A 128 27.57 -9.12 12.21
N HIS A 129 28.03 -9.11 13.45
CA HIS A 129 29.42 -8.79 13.83
C HIS A 129 29.96 -7.50 13.17
N GLY A 130 29.13 -6.46 13.11
CA GLY A 130 29.47 -5.16 12.51
C GLY A 130 29.38 -5.08 10.98
N ARG A 131 29.16 -6.22 10.31
CA ARG A 131 29.00 -6.35 8.86
C ARG A 131 27.53 -6.13 8.50
N LEU A 132 27.29 -5.46 7.37
CA LEU A 132 25.95 -5.08 6.92
C LEU A 132 25.63 -5.79 5.60
N PHE A 133 24.61 -6.63 5.59
CA PHE A 133 24.19 -7.42 4.43
C PHE A 133 22.88 -6.89 3.89
N ILE A 134 22.76 -6.83 2.55
CA ILE A 134 21.57 -6.35 1.83
C ILE A 134 21.21 -7.32 0.70
N GLY A 135 19.91 -7.56 0.51
CA GLY A 135 19.34 -8.27 -0.62
C GLY A 135 18.61 -7.32 -1.57
N GLU A 136 18.75 -7.55 -2.87
CA GLU A 136 17.97 -6.86 -3.91
C GLU A 136 16.74 -7.72 -4.27
N CYS A 137 15.55 -7.39 -3.75
CA CYS A 137 14.33 -8.18 -3.96
C CYS A 137 13.76 -7.97 -5.37
N ARG A 138 14.44 -8.56 -6.34
CA ARG A 138 14.04 -8.57 -7.75
C ARG A 138 14.49 -9.82 -8.48
N ALA A 139 13.91 -10.06 -9.65
CA ALA A 139 14.43 -11.05 -10.57
C ALA A 139 15.90 -10.73 -10.92
N GLY A 140 16.78 -11.71 -10.75
CA GLY A 140 18.22 -11.53 -10.93
C GLY A 140 18.85 -10.55 -9.92
N GLY A 141 18.32 -10.51 -8.70
CA GLY A 141 18.85 -9.72 -7.60
C GLY A 141 20.19 -10.24 -7.08
N ARG A 142 20.81 -9.47 -6.19
CA ARG A 142 22.09 -9.79 -5.57
C ARG A 142 21.96 -9.89 -4.06
N LEU A 143 22.85 -10.66 -3.45
CA LEU A 143 23.19 -10.56 -2.03
C LEU A 143 24.54 -9.86 -1.93
N VAL A 144 24.58 -8.76 -1.18
CA VAL A 144 25.77 -7.92 -1.05
C VAL A 144 26.06 -7.61 0.41
N GLU A 145 27.34 -7.43 0.71
CA GLU A 145 27.80 -6.79 1.92
C GLU A 145 28.20 -5.34 1.61
N LEU A 146 27.69 -4.40 2.40
CA LEU A 146 28.00 -2.98 2.26
C LEU A 146 29.16 -2.57 3.16
N ASP A 147 30.07 -1.80 2.57
CA ASP A 147 31.03 -1.02 3.35
C ASP A 147 30.32 0.19 3.97
N ARG A 148 30.26 0.21 5.31
CA ARG A 148 29.65 1.29 6.09
C ARG A 148 30.39 2.63 5.96
N ALA A 149 31.61 2.62 5.43
CA ALA A 149 32.38 3.83 5.08
C ALA A 149 32.10 4.34 3.66
N GLY A 150 31.26 3.65 2.87
CA GLY A 150 30.83 4.08 1.54
C GLY A 150 31.65 3.51 0.37
N GLY A 151 32.55 2.56 0.62
CA GLY A 151 33.21 1.79 -0.42
C GLY A 151 32.25 0.95 -1.28
N PRO A 152 32.76 0.33 -2.36
CA PRO A 152 31.95 -0.49 -3.23
C PRO A 152 31.40 -1.73 -2.48
N PRO A 153 30.16 -2.16 -2.78
CA PRO A 153 29.59 -3.36 -2.17
C PRO A 153 30.38 -4.61 -2.58
N ARG A 154 30.59 -5.54 -1.63
CA ARG A 154 31.10 -6.87 -1.92
C ARG A 154 29.93 -7.77 -2.28
N VAL A 155 29.89 -8.29 -3.50
CA VAL A 155 28.84 -9.23 -3.92
C VAL A 155 29.16 -10.62 -3.35
N LEU A 156 28.20 -11.19 -2.63
CA LEU A 156 28.26 -12.55 -2.10
C LEU A 156 27.63 -13.55 -3.07
N LEU A 157 26.52 -13.17 -3.68
CA LEU A 157 25.78 -14.01 -4.63
C LEU A 157 25.10 -13.16 -5.70
N GLU A 158 25.24 -13.57 -6.94
CA GLU A 158 24.62 -12.97 -8.12
C GLU A 158 23.37 -13.78 -8.55
N ASN A 159 22.47 -13.14 -9.30
CA ASN A 159 21.32 -13.77 -9.95
C ASN A 159 20.37 -14.54 -9.01
N VAL A 160 20.17 -14.03 -7.79
CA VAL A 160 19.25 -14.61 -6.82
C VAL A 160 17.81 -14.22 -7.17
N PRO A 161 16.88 -15.18 -7.29
CA PRO A 161 15.47 -14.89 -7.62
C PRO A 161 14.70 -14.24 -6.46
N SER A 162 14.68 -12.90 -6.41
CA SER A 162 13.98 -12.13 -5.38
C SER A 162 14.36 -12.54 -3.94
N PRO A 163 15.63 -12.36 -3.53
CA PRO A 163 16.04 -12.54 -2.14
C PRO A 163 15.32 -11.52 -1.23
N ASN A 164 14.82 -11.97 -0.09
CA ASN A 164 14.07 -11.13 0.85
C ASN A 164 14.65 -11.23 2.29
N ALA A 165 13.89 -10.85 3.31
CA ALA A 165 14.29 -10.57 4.70
C ALA A 165 15.11 -11.69 5.38
N MET A 166 16.43 -11.61 5.17
CA MET A 166 17.44 -12.57 5.60
C MET A 166 17.88 -12.40 7.06
N GLU A 167 18.46 -13.45 7.61
CA GLU A 167 19.05 -13.43 8.95
C GLU A 167 20.27 -14.35 9.05
N VAL A 168 21.24 -13.97 9.88
CA VAL A 168 22.36 -14.87 10.19
C VAL A 168 21.96 -15.85 11.27
N GLY A 169 22.13 -17.14 10.99
CA GLY A 169 21.81 -18.23 11.91
C GLY A 169 22.86 -18.43 13.01
N PRO A 170 22.55 -19.27 14.01
CA PRO A 170 23.47 -19.58 15.12
C PRO A 170 24.73 -20.33 14.67
N ASP A 171 24.75 -20.90 13.47
CA ASP A 171 25.91 -21.51 12.84
C ASP A 171 26.80 -20.49 12.08
N GLY A 172 26.42 -19.21 12.08
CA GLY A 172 27.13 -18.13 11.41
C GLY A 172 26.84 -18.02 9.91
N LEU A 173 25.93 -18.83 9.36
CA LEU A 173 25.54 -18.76 7.95
C LEU A 173 24.42 -17.75 7.73
N LEU A 174 24.38 -17.11 6.57
CA LEU A 174 23.33 -16.18 6.17
C LEU A 174 22.18 -16.95 5.51
N TYR A 175 21.00 -16.94 6.13
CA TYR A 175 19.79 -17.60 5.64
C TYR A 175 18.90 -16.60 4.91
N VAL A 176 18.48 -16.96 3.70
CA VAL A 176 17.84 -16.06 2.75
C VAL A 176 16.56 -16.70 2.21
N PRO A 177 15.38 -16.11 2.44
CA PRO A 177 14.18 -16.40 1.66
C PRO A 177 14.41 -16.03 0.19
N VAL A 178 14.15 -16.97 -0.72
CA VAL A 178 14.26 -16.77 -2.16
C VAL A 178 12.86 -16.95 -2.76
N MET A 179 12.12 -15.85 -2.80
CA MET A 179 10.68 -15.86 -3.14
C MET A 179 10.42 -16.45 -4.52
N GLY A 180 11.23 -16.06 -5.51
CA GLY A 180 11.06 -16.51 -6.91
C GLY A 180 11.36 -18.00 -7.10
N ALA A 181 12.14 -18.61 -6.19
CA ALA A 181 12.39 -20.05 -6.18
C ALA A 181 11.39 -20.81 -5.29
N ASN A 182 10.63 -20.10 -4.45
CA ASN A 182 9.81 -20.69 -3.38
C ASN A 182 10.63 -21.56 -2.41
N GLU A 183 11.83 -21.09 -2.07
CA GLU A 183 12.83 -21.81 -1.28
C GLU A 183 13.49 -20.90 -0.24
N ILE A 184 14.15 -21.52 0.74
CA ILE A 184 15.05 -20.84 1.67
C ILE A 184 16.45 -21.40 1.44
N TRP A 185 17.40 -20.52 1.19
CA TRP A 185 18.81 -20.85 1.00
C TRP A 185 19.64 -20.42 2.20
N ARG A 186 20.85 -20.97 2.31
CA ARG A 186 21.89 -20.44 3.20
C ARG A 186 23.23 -20.36 2.48
N ILE A 187 24.06 -19.41 2.87
CA ILE A 187 25.39 -19.17 2.30
C ILE A 187 26.36 -18.72 3.40
N ASP A 188 27.64 -19.03 3.25
CA ASP A 188 28.67 -18.45 4.11
C ASP A 188 28.76 -16.93 3.87
N PRO A 189 28.75 -16.09 4.93
CA PRO A 189 28.89 -14.65 4.77
C PRO A 189 30.18 -14.21 4.06
N ASP A 190 31.20 -15.06 3.97
CA ASP A 190 32.43 -14.80 3.21
C ASP A 190 32.37 -15.26 1.74
N GLY A 191 31.21 -15.78 1.32
CA GLY A 191 30.91 -16.22 -0.04
C GLY A 191 31.03 -17.73 -0.22
N GLY A 192 30.65 -18.21 -1.40
CA GLY A 192 30.66 -19.63 -1.74
C GLY A 192 29.34 -20.07 -2.37
N ASP A 193 29.17 -21.38 -2.54
CA ASP A 193 27.95 -21.92 -3.14
C ASP A 193 26.79 -21.91 -2.13
N PRO A 194 25.60 -21.40 -2.51
CA PRO A 194 24.44 -21.46 -1.65
C PRO A 194 23.93 -22.90 -1.51
N GLN A 195 23.32 -23.19 -0.37
CA GLN A 195 22.68 -24.47 -0.08
C GLN A 195 21.19 -24.28 0.14
N ARG A 196 20.37 -25.13 -0.48
CA ARG A 196 18.94 -25.16 -0.18
C ARG A 196 18.68 -25.77 1.20
N VAL A 197 17.95 -25.05 2.04
CA VAL A 197 17.51 -25.46 3.38
C VAL A 197 16.10 -26.06 3.33
N ALA A 198 15.19 -25.37 2.66
CA ALA A 198 13.80 -25.78 2.50
C ALA A 198 13.25 -25.34 1.13
N GLY A 199 12.21 -26.04 0.65
CA GLY A 199 11.50 -25.73 -0.60
C GLY A 199 10.03 -26.12 -0.51
N ASP A 200 9.30 -25.94 -1.61
CA ASP A 200 7.85 -26.19 -1.69
C ASP A 200 7.09 -25.46 -0.57
N LEU A 201 7.31 -24.14 -0.49
CA LEU A 201 6.77 -23.27 0.55
C LEU A 201 5.56 -22.48 0.02
N GLY A 202 5.01 -21.60 0.88
CA GLY A 202 3.95 -20.67 0.50
C GLY A 202 4.48 -19.29 0.13
N VAL A 203 5.56 -19.24 -0.65
CA VAL A 203 6.37 -18.04 -0.95
C VAL A 203 7.02 -17.46 0.32
N PRO A 204 8.27 -17.82 0.66
CA PRO A 204 8.91 -17.36 1.89
C PRO A 204 9.38 -15.91 1.75
N ASP A 205 9.00 -15.05 2.70
CA ASP A 205 9.29 -13.60 2.69
C ASP A 205 10.35 -13.21 3.75
N ALA A 206 10.35 -13.85 4.92
CA ALA A 206 11.31 -13.60 5.99
C ALA A 206 11.77 -14.85 6.74
N VAL A 207 12.93 -14.74 7.38
CA VAL A 207 13.45 -15.71 8.34
C VAL A 207 13.98 -15.04 9.61
N LYS A 208 13.81 -15.71 10.76
CA LYS A 208 14.53 -15.48 12.03
C LYS A 208 14.81 -16.83 12.70
N PHE A 209 15.46 -16.80 13.85
CA PHE A 209 15.75 -18.01 14.63
C PHE A 209 15.11 -17.91 16.02
N ASP A 210 14.54 -19.01 16.48
CA ASP A 210 14.17 -19.15 17.89
C ASP A 210 15.38 -19.48 18.77
N ALA A 211 15.15 -19.57 20.07
CA ALA A 211 16.21 -19.82 21.06
C ALA A 211 16.87 -21.19 20.92
N GLU A 212 16.19 -22.16 20.30
CA GLU A 212 16.72 -23.51 20.03
C GLU A 212 17.46 -23.59 18.68
N GLY A 213 17.50 -22.49 17.92
CA GLY A 213 18.16 -22.41 16.63
C GLY A 213 17.35 -23.05 15.49
N TYR A 214 16.04 -23.19 15.63
CA TYR A 214 15.15 -23.49 14.52
C TYR A 214 14.84 -22.20 13.78
N LEU A 215 14.71 -22.32 12.46
CA LEU A 215 14.35 -21.23 11.60
C LEU A 215 12.84 -21.01 11.67
N VAL A 216 12.41 -19.78 11.91
CA VAL A 216 11.01 -19.37 11.81
C VAL A 216 10.85 -18.50 10.57
N SER A 217 9.90 -18.85 9.72
CA SER A 217 9.65 -18.18 8.45
C SER A 217 8.18 -17.86 8.27
N THR A 218 7.92 -16.75 7.59
CA THR A 218 6.59 -16.33 7.15
C THR A 218 6.42 -16.63 5.66
N GLN A 219 5.18 -16.91 5.26
CA GLN A 219 4.81 -17.33 3.91
C GLN A 219 3.73 -16.40 3.38
N VAL A 220 4.12 -15.42 2.57
CA VAL A 220 3.24 -14.34 2.09
C VAL A 220 2.00 -14.86 1.37
N HIS A 221 2.12 -15.92 0.56
CA HIS A 221 0.99 -16.43 -0.21
C HIS A 221 0.08 -17.34 0.62
N SER A 222 0.64 -18.29 1.37
CA SER A 222 -0.18 -19.25 2.12
C SER A 222 -0.67 -18.72 3.46
N GLY A 223 -0.09 -17.64 3.99
CA GLY A 223 -0.38 -17.13 5.33
C GLY A 223 0.16 -18.00 6.47
N GLN A 224 1.00 -18.99 6.17
CA GLN A 224 1.59 -19.86 7.19
C GLN A 224 2.76 -19.18 7.89
N VAL A 225 2.90 -19.45 9.18
CA VAL A 225 4.14 -19.21 9.93
C VAL A 225 4.73 -20.58 10.23
N LEU A 226 5.91 -20.86 9.70
CA LEU A 226 6.56 -22.15 9.78
C LEU A 226 7.74 -22.12 10.74
N ARG A 227 7.91 -23.20 11.51
CA ARG A 227 9.15 -23.51 12.23
C ARG A 227 9.84 -24.65 11.49
N ILE A 228 11.11 -24.48 11.14
CA ILE A 228 11.87 -25.35 10.24
C ILE A 228 13.18 -25.73 10.93
N ASP A 229 13.49 -27.02 10.98
CA ASP A 229 14.84 -27.46 11.36
C ASP A 229 15.81 -27.18 10.21
N PRO A 230 16.76 -26.23 10.37
CA PRO A 230 17.65 -25.85 9.28
C PRO A 230 18.63 -26.96 8.88
N ARG A 231 18.72 -28.06 9.66
CA ARG A 231 19.62 -29.19 9.41
C ARG A 231 18.98 -30.27 8.55
N THR A 232 17.65 -30.42 8.66
CA THR A 232 16.90 -31.51 8.03
C THR A 232 15.85 -31.01 7.04
N GLY A 233 15.44 -29.74 7.13
CA GLY A 233 14.33 -29.17 6.37
C GLY A 233 12.95 -29.58 6.87
N GLN A 234 12.85 -30.35 7.97
CA GLN A 234 11.56 -30.70 8.58
C GLN A 234 10.85 -29.43 9.06
N ARG A 235 9.54 -29.36 8.86
CA ARG A 235 8.73 -28.17 9.16
C ARG A 235 7.47 -28.48 9.96
N ASP A 236 7.17 -27.60 10.90
CA ASP A 236 5.93 -27.55 11.68
C ASP A 236 5.22 -26.21 11.40
N VAL A 237 3.89 -26.23 11.38
CA VAL A 237 3.08 -25.00 11.26
C VAL A 237 2.86 -24.44 12.66
N LEU A 238 3.39 -23.25 12.93
CA LEU A 238 3.18 -22.55 14.20
C LEU A 238 1.82 -21.85 14.23
N ALA A 239 1.38 -21.30 13.10
CA ALA A 239 0.09 -20.65 12.96
C ALA A 239 -0.33 -20.56 11.48
N GLN A 240 -1.66 -20.47 11.28
CA GLN A 240 -2.27 -20.10 10.01
C GLN A 240 -2.87 -18.70 10.17
N LEU A 241 -2.33 -17.74 9.44
CA LEU A 241 -2.77 -16.35 9.42
C LEU A 241 -3.42 -16.02 8.07
N ASN A 242 -3.89 -14.77 7.94
CA ASN A 242 -4.33 -14.24 6.66
C ASN A 242 -3.13 -14.07 5.70
N PRO A 243 -3.27 -14.39 4.41
CA PRO A 243 -2.25 -14.11 3.41
C PRO A 243 -1.83 -12.63 3.36
N GLY A 244 -0.61 -12.41 2.88
CA GLY A 244 0.07 -11.11 2.84
C GLY A 244 0.95 -10.83 4.06
N LEU A 245 1.51 -11.88 4.66
CA LEU A 245 2.59 -11.74 5.64
C LEU A 245 3.81 -11.08 5.00
N ASP A 246 4.70 -10.51 5.81
CA ASP A 246 5.92 -9.90 5.28
C ASP A 246 7.15 -10.25 6.12
N ASN A 247 7.13 -9.92 7.42
CA ASN A 247 8.29 -10.14 8.29
C ASN A 247 7.88 -10.65 9.68
N LEU A 248 8.88 -11.03 10.47
CA LEU A 248 8.73 -11.48 11.84
C LEU A 248 9.89 -11.04 12.73
N THR A 249 9.62 -10.94 14.03
CA THR A 249 10.65 -10.64 15.02
C THR A 249 10.33 -11.26 16.37
N PHE A 250 11.36 -11.42 17.19
CA PHE A 250 11.25 -11.90 18.56
C PHE A 250 11.48 -10.75 19.54
N VAL A 251 10.59 -10.62 20.53
CA VAL A 251 10.87 -9.84 21.74
C VAL A 251 10.97 -10.83 22.88
N ASP A 252 12.18 -11.06 23.35
CA ASP A 252 12.52 -12.23 24.17
C ASP A 252 12.07 -13.52 23.46
N ASN A 253 11.15 -14.29 24.04
CA ASN A 253 10.60 -15.52 23.44
C ASN A 253 9.24 -15.29 22.74
N ARG A 254 8.74 -14.06 22.66
CA ARG A 254 7.46 -13.73 22.03
C ARG A 254 7.67 -13.48 20.54
N LEU A 255 6.95 -14.21 19.70
CA LEU A 255 7.01 -14.11 18.24
C LEU A 255 5.93 -13.15 17.73
N PHE A 256 6.34 -12.14 16.97
CA PHE A 256 5.45 -11.20 16.28
C PHE A 256 5.65 -11.29 14.78
N VAL A 257 4.54 -11.18 14.05
CA VAL A 257 4.48 -11.28 12.59
C VAL A 257 3.76 -10.05 12.05
N SER A 258 4.31 -9.44 11.00
CA SER A 258 3.68 -8.36 10.25
C SER A 258 2.89 -8.88 9.05
N ASN A 259 1.91 -8.10 8.64
CA ASN A 259 1.16 -8.29 7.42
C ASN A 259 1.06 -6.94 6.68
N PHE A 260 1.07 -6.97 5.36
CA PHE A 260 0.98 -5.78 4.51
C PHE A 260 -0.14 -4.84 4.93
N THR A 261 -1.28 -5.33 5.42
CA THR A 261 -2.41 -4.53 5.93
C THR A 261 -2.10 -3.65 7.17
N GLY A 262 -0.91 -3.76 7.73
CA GLY A 262 -0.55 -3.12 9.00
C GLY A 262 -0.90 -3.95 10.24
N GLU A 263 -1.44 -5.16 10.06
CA GLU A 263 -1.68 -6.08 11.17
C GLU A 263 -0.35 -6.54 11.78
N ILE A 264 -0.27 -6.51 13.11
CA ILE A 264 0.80 -7.17 13.87
C ILE A 264 0.17 -8.22 14.76
N THR A 265 0.56 -9.47 14.54
CA THR A 265 0.03 -10.63 15.25
C THR A 265 1.11 -11.30 16.08
N GLU A 266 0.81 -11.57 17.35
CA GLU A 266 1.65 -12.38 18.21
C GLU A 266 1.22 -13.84 18.15
N ILE A 267 2.20 -14.74 18.04
CA ILE A 267 2.00 -16.19 18.08
C ILE A 267 2.25 -16.66 19.51
N LEU A 268 1.25 -17.29 20.13
CA LEU A 268 1.25 -17.66 21.54
C LEU A 268 1.73 -19.10 21.79
N GLY A 269 1.85 -19.91 20.73
CA GLY A 269 2.10 -21.36 20.80
C GLY A 269 0.85 -22.18 20.49
N ASP A 270 1.04 -23.44 20.09
CA ASP A 270 -0.03 -24.40 19.78
C ASP A 270 -1.09 -23.90 18.79
N GLY A 271 -0.69 -23.08 17.81
CA GLY A 271 -1.60 -22.49 16.81
C GLY A 271 -2.39 -21.27 17.29
N GLN A 272 -2.28 -20.87 18.57
CA GLN A 272 -2.99 -19.72 19.12
C GLN A 272 -2.30 -18.41 18.77
N THR A 273 -3.11 -17.39 18.51
CA THR A 273 -2.64 -16.06 18.10
C THR A 273 -3.35 -14.94 18.85
N ARG A 274 -2.71 -13.77 18.89
CA ARG A 274 -3.25 -12.54 19.45
C ARG A 274 -2.95 -11.36 18.53
N THR A 275 -3.98 -10.68 18.04
CA THR A 275 -3.80 -9.41 17.32
C THR A 275 -3.32 -8.32 18.28
N VAL A 276 -2.10 -7.83 18.07
CA VAL A 276 -1.49 -6.72 18.81
C VAL A 276 -1.92 -5.39 18.20
N LEU A 277 -1.82 -5.29 16.88
CA LEU A 277 -2.34 -4.20 16.05
C LEU A 277 -3.26 -4.80 14.99
N GLY A 278 -4.49 -4.29 14.87
CA GLY A 278 -5.38 -4.71 13.78
C GLY A 278 -4.95 -4.10 12.46
N GLY A 279 -5.06 -4.88 11.38
CA GLY A 279 -4.85 -4.40 10.02
C GLY A 279 -5.97 -3.45 9.55
N GLY A 280 -5.72 -2.80 8.43
CA GLY A 280 -6.67 -1.88 7.79
C GLY A 280 -6.29 -1.61 6.34
N LEU A 281 -6.84 -0.53 5.78
CA LEU A 281 -6.57 -0.09 4.42
C LEU A 281 -5.24 0.67 4.39
N ASN A 282 -4.37 0.33 3.44
CA ASN A 282 -3.05 0.93 3.29
C ASN A 282 -3.08 2.21 2.47
N TRP A 283 -3.70 2.12 1.29
CA TRP A 283 -3.86 3.16 0.30
C TRP A 283 -5.18 2.93 -0.42
N PRO A 284 -6.34 3.25 0.19
CA PRO A 284 -7.60 3.11 -0.51
C PRO A 284 -7.62 4.19 -1.61
N LEU A 285 -7.26 3.80 -2.83
CA LEU A 285 -7.06 4.71 -3.95
C LEU A 285 -8.41 5.00 -4.62
N ASP A 286 -9.11 3.96 -5.05
CA ASP A 286 -10.39 4.12 -5.73
C ASP A 286 -11.46 3.16 -5.21
N LEU A 287 -12.70 3.52 -5.48
CA LEU A 287 -13.89 2.85 -4.98
C LEU A 287 -14.88 2.62 -6.12
N ALA A 288 -15.63 1.53 -6.04
CA ALA A 288 -16.76 1.32 -6.93
C ALA A 288 -17.84 0.48 -6.26
N VAL A 289 -19.10 0.74 -6.61
CA VAL A 289 -20.21 -0.12 -6.21
C VAL A 289 -20.45 -1.14 -7.32
N GLY A 290 -20.33 -2.42 -7.00
CA GLY A 290 -20.50 -3.52 -7.94
C GLY A 290 -21.96 -3.72 -8.37
N ALA A 291 -22.18 -4.61 -9.34
CA ALA A 291 -23.52 -4.96 -9.81
C ALA A 291 -24.37 -5.68 -8.74
N ASP A 292 -23.73 -6.22 -7.72
CA ASP A 292 -24.33 -6.80 -6.50
C ASP A 292 -24.76 -5.74 -5.47
N GLY A 293 -24.35 -4.48 -5.66
CA GLY A 293 -24.60 -3.39 -4.72
C GLY A 293 -23.54 -3.25 -3.61
N ASN A 294 -22.53 -4.11 -3.58
CA ASN A 294 -21.46 -4.06 -2.59
C ASN A 294 -20.40 -3.03 -2.98
N LEU A 295 -19.74 -2.45 -1.97
CA LEU A 295 -18.65 -1.52 -2.19
C LEU A 295 -17.33 -2.29 -2.32
N TYR A 296 -16.60 -2.00 -3.40
CA TYR A 296 -15.28 -2.54 -3.67
C TYR A 296 -14.22 -1.45 -3.53
N ILE A 297 -13.04 -1.82 -3.01
CA ILE A 297 -11.95 -0.90 -2.70
C ILE A 297 -10.65 -1.40 -3.36
N ALA A 298 -10.06 -0.55 -4.20
CA ALA A 298 -8.69 -0.73 -4.68
C ALA A 298 -7.71 -0.15 -3.64
N ASP A 299 -6.96 -1.01 -2.96
CA ASP A 299 -6.06 -0.65 -1.86
C ASP A 299 -4.57 -0.83 -2.21
N GLY A 300 -4.23 -0.71 -3.49
CA GLY A 300 -2.89 -1.02 -3.98
C GLY A 300 -2.61 -2.52 -4.01
N THR A 301 -2.08 -3.09 -2.92
CA THR A 301 -1.69 -4.51 -2.84
C THR A 301 -2.87 -5.44 -2.54
N TYR A 302 -4.03 -4.88 -2.19
CA TYR A 302 -5.27 -5.61 -1.93
C TYR A 302 -6.42 -5.05 -2.77
N PHE A 303 -7.35 -5.94 -3.07
CA PHE A 303 -8.67 -5.62 -3.57
C PHE A 303 -9.70 -6.17 -2.57
N TYR A 304 -10.54 -5.30 -2.04
CA TYR A 304 -11.52 -5.65 -1.03
C TYR A 304 -12.95 -5.50 -1.53
N GLU A 305 -13.82 -6.36 -1.01
CA GLU A 305 -15.25 -6.20 -0.98
C GLU A 305 -15.68 -5.87 0.46
N LEU A 306 -16.52 -4.86 0.63
CA LEU A 306 -17.08 -4.48 1.93
C LEU A 306 -18.48 -5.09 2.08
N ILE A 307 -18.61 -6.05 3.00
CA ILE A 307 -19.86 -6.74 3.32
C ILE A 307 -20.15 -6.54 4.81
N ASP A 308 -21.34 -6.06 5.15
CA ASP A 308 -21.78 -5.85 6.54
C ASP A 308 -20.78 -5.07 7.43
N GLY A 309 -20.03 -4.13 6.82
CA GLY A 309 -19.01 -3.31 7.50
C GLY A 309 -17.67 -4.01 7.74
N ALA A 310 -17.46 -5.22 7.20
CA ALA A 310 -16.21 -5.95 7.25
C ALA A 310 -15.52 -6.01 5.87
N LEU A 311 -14.19 -5.90 5.86
CA LEU A 311 -13.39 -6.05 4.65
C LEU A 311 -13.17 -7.53 4.35
N HIS A 312 -13.57 -7.95 3.15
CA HIS A 312 -13.31 -9.28 2.60
C HIS A 312 -12.31 -9.16 1.45
N THR A 313 -11.21 -9.90 1.52
CA THR A 313 -10.21 -9.89 0.45
C THR A 313 -10.76 -10.60 -0.79
N ALA A 314 -10.99 -9.84 -1.86
CA ALA A 314 -11.32 -10.38 -3.18
C ALA A 314 -10.06 -10.81 -3.94
N GLY A 315 -8.91 -10.17 -3.67
CA GLY A 315 -7.60 -10.57 -4.18
C GLY A 315 -6.49 -9.75 -3.54
N MET A 316 -5.25 -10.27 -3.55
CA MET A 316 -4.06 -9.55 -3.12
C MET A 316 -2.86 -9.82 -4.04
N LEU A 317 -1.76 -9.09 -3.87
CA LEU A 317 -0.59 -9.11 -4.77
C LEU A 317 -0.05 -10.50 -5.15
N PHE A 318 -0.14 -11.47 -4.24
CA PHE A 318 0.28 -12.86 -4.44
C PHE A 318 -0.88 -13.83 -4.69
N SER A 319 -2.11 -13.33 -4.83
CA SER A 319 -3.24 -14.13 -5.31
C SER A 319 -3.09 -14.42 -6.81
N PRO A 320 -3.44 -15.63 -7.27
CA PRO A 320 -3.44 -15.94 -8.70
C PRO A 320 -4.35 -14.97 -9.48
N GLY A 321 -3.86 -14.50 -10.63
CA GLY A 321 -4.59 -13.58 -11.50
C GLY A 321 -4.73 -12.15 -10.99
N TYR A 322 -4.08 -11.78 -9.88
CA TYR A 322 -4.04 -10.38 -9.45
C TYR A 322 -3.19 -9.56 -10.44
N PRO A 323 -3.72 -8.47 -11.05
CA PRO A 323 -3.05 -7.77 -12.15
C PRO A 323 -1.95 -6.79 -11.69
N GLY A 324 -1.54 -6.84 -10.42
CA GLY A 324 -0.59 -5.89 -9.82
C GLY A 324 -1.29 -4.80 -9.01
N PHE A 325 -0.52 -3.82 -8.54
CA PHE A 325 -1.02 -2.82 -7.58
C PHE A 325 -2.17 -2.01 -8.19
N LEU A 326 -3.39 -2.23 -7.70
CA LEU A 326 -4.60 -1.61 -8.24
C LEU A 326 -4.70 -0.14 -7.86
N ARG A 327 -5.16 0.69 -8.81
CA ARG A 327 -5.40 2.11 -8.59
C ARG A 327 -6.84 2.50 -8.86
N GLY A 328 -7.21 2.61 -10.13
CA GLY A 328 -8.55 2.96 -10.57
C GLY A 328 -9.42 1.72 -10.73
N LEU A 329 -10.73 1.89 -10.51
CA LEU A 329 -11.69 0.80 -10.49
C LEU A 329 -13.01 1.18 -11.19
N ALA A 330 -13.41 0.40 -12.22
CA ALA A 330 -14.71 0.55 -12.87
C ALA A 330 -15.42 -0.81 -13.00
N PRO A 331 -16.67 -0.97 -12.50
CA PRO A 331 -17.45 -2.19 -12.69
C PRO A 331 -17.78 -2.43 -14.16
N ALA A 332 -17.52 -3.64 -14.65
CA ALA A 332 -17.72 -4.05 -16.05
C ALA A 332 -18.83 -5.09 -16.23
N GLY A 333 -19.40 -5.59 -15.13
CA GLY A 333 -20.43 -6.63 -15.10
C GLY A 333 -20.45 -7.32 -13.73
N PRO A 334 -21.27 -8.37 -13.54
CA PRO A 334 -21.27 -9.14 -12.30
C PRO A 334 -19.89 -9.72 -11.98
N GLY A 335 -19.28 -9.28 -10.87
CA GLY A 335 -17.96 -9.75 -10.41
C GLY A 335 -16.79 -9.42 -11.34
N GLU A 336 -16.96 -8.50 -12.29
CA GLU A 336 -15.95 -8.14 -13.29
C GLU A 336 -15.63 -6.64 -13.22
N PHE A 337 -14.34 -6.31 -13.29
CA PHE A 337 -13.84 -4.94 -13.16
C PHE A 337 -12.86 -4.60 -14.27
N ILE A 338 -12.91 -3.37 -14.77
CA ILE A 338 -11.77 -2.76 -15.46
C ILE A 338 -10.96 -2.00 -14.41
N VAL A 339 -9.65 -2.25 -14.40
CA VAL A 339 -8.73 -1.67 -13.42
C VAL A 339 -7.54 -1.03 -14.13
N THR A 340 -6.98 -0.02 -13.48
CA THR A 340 -5.64 0.48 -13.80
C THR A 340 -4.65 0.02 -12.74
N THR A 341 -3.41 -0.24 -13.17
CA THR A 341 -2.37 -0.74 -12.28
C THR A 341 -1.18 0.21 -12.24
N SER A 342 -0.38 0.09 -11.18
CA SER A 342 0.84 0.89 -11.07
C SER A 342 1.90 0.63 -12.13
N ASN A 343 1.83 -0.52 -12.80
CA ASN A 343 2.76 -0.88 -13.88
C ASN A 343 2.36 -0.29 -15.23
N GLY A 344 1.33 0.57 -15.26
CA GLY A 344 0.89 1.20 -16.50
C GLY A 344 0.05 0.28 -17.36
N GLU A 345 -0.73 -0.61 -16.74
CA GLU A 345 -1.63 -1.52 -17.42
C GLU A 345 -3.09 -1.14 -17.17
N VAL A 346 -3.92 -1.34 -18.19
CA VAL A 346 -5.37 -1.42 -18.08
C VAL A 346 -5.75 -2.88 -18.24
N ALA A 347 -6.39 -3.45 -17.23
CA ALA A 347 -6.73 -4.87 -17.21
C ALA A 347 -8.21 -5.09 -16.93
N ARG A 348 -8.76 -6.17 -17.48
CA ARG A 348 -10.03 -6.74 -17.06
C ARG A 348 -9.76 -7.79 -15.99
N TYR A 349 -10.31 -7.62 -14.80
CA TYR A 349 -10.05 -8.47 -13.65
C TYR A 349 -11.32 -9.17 -13.15
N ARG A 350 -11.20 -10.49 -12.91
CA ARG A 350 -12.23 -11.37 -12.37
C ARG A 350 -11.66 -12.09 -11.14
N PRO A 351 -11.79 -11.53 -9.93
CA PRO A 351 -11.20 -12.11 -8.73
C PRO A 351 -11.71 -13.52 -8.44
N ALA A 352 -13.01 -13.77 -8.62
CA ALA A 352 -13.62 -15.07 -8.32
C ALA A 352 -13.09 -16.23 -9.19
N SER A 353 -12.67 -15.97 -10.43
CA SER A 353 -12.02 -16.97 -11.30
C SER A 353 -10.49 -16.91 -11.26
N SER A 354 -9.90 -16.00 -10.48
CA SER A 354 -8.45 -15.78 -10.45
C SER A 354 -7.87 -15.46 -11.83
N GLU A 355 -8.55 -14.61 -12.60
CA GLU A 355 -8.19 -14.28 -13.98
C GLU A 355 -8.05 -12.77 -14.18
N SER A 356 -7.02 -12.39 -14.93
CA SER A 356 -6.86 -11.04 -15.47
C SER A 356 -6.46 -11.08 -16.94
N GLU A 357 -6.99 -10.14 -17.72
CA GLU A 357 -6.63 -9.93 -19.13
C GLU A 357 -6.11 -8.50 -19.30
N VAL A 358 -4.86 -8.35 -19.76
CA VAL A 358 -4.30 -7.04 -20.09
C VAL A 358 -4.94 -6.54 -21.39
N LEU A 359 -5.64 -5.41 -21.32
CA LEU A 359 -6.34 -4.80 -22.45
C LEU A 359 -5.46 -3.77 -23.18
N ALA A 360 -4.59 -3.07 -22.43
CA ALA A 360 -3.59 -2.15 -22.94
C ALA A 360 -2.50 -1.94 -21.87
N GLN A 361 -1.28 -1.59 -22.29
CA GLN A 361 -0.12 -1.46 -21.40
C GLN A 361 0.92 -0.46 -21.92
N GLY A 362 1.91 -0.14 -21.10
CA GLY A 362 3.01 0.76 -21.45
C GLY A 362 2.73 2.23 -21.14
N PHE A 363 1.80 2.49 -20.22
CA PHE A 363 1.42 3.83 -19.80
C PHE A 363 2.20 4.31 -18.57
N ASP A 364 2.36 5.61 -18.42
CA ASP A 364 3.05 6.19 -17.25
C ASP A 364 2.05 6.69 -16.20
N GLN A 365 2.01 5.99 -15.06
CA GLN A 365 1.20 6.34 -13.89
C GLN A 365 -0.29 6.55 -14.21
N LEU A 366 -0.96 5.46 -14.61
CA LEU A 366 -2.41 5.46 -14.70
C LEU A 366 -3.08 5.62 -13.33
N TYR A 367 -4.22 6.31 -13.30
CA TYR A 367 -5.10 6.44 -12.12
C TYR A 367 -6.56 6.15 -12.51
N GLY A 368 -7.45 7.15 -12.44
CA GLY A 368 -8.88 6.97 -12.61
C GLY A 368 -9.22 6.29 -13.94
N VAL A 369 -10.27 5.46 -13.90
CA VAL A 369 -10.82 4.75 -15.05
C VAL A 369 -12.33 4.84 -15.05
N ALA A 370 -12.92 5.00 -16.22
CA ALA A 370 -14.36 4.98 -16.41
C ALA A 370 -14.72 4.26 -17.71
N ILE A 371 -15.91 3.67 -17.76
CA ILE A 371 -16.43 3.01 -18.97
C ILE A 371 -17.48 3.92 -19.59
N ALA A 372 -17.21 4.40 -20.80
CA ALA A 372 -18.12 5.26 -21.55
C ALA A 372 -19.30 4.47 -22.14
N PRO A 373 -20.43 5.13 -22.47
CA PRO A 373 -21.50 4.52 -23.27
C PRO A 373 -20.95 3.86 -24.53
N GLY A 374 -21.27 2.59 -24.73
CA GLY A 374 -20.71 1.76 -25.81
C GLY A 374 -19.43 1.00 -25.44
N GLY A 375 -18.95 1.08 -24.19
CA GLY A 375 -17.90 0.21 -23.67
C GLY A 375 -16.46 0.61 -23.99
N ALA A 376 -16.24 1.85 -24.45
CA ALA A 376 -14.88 2.39 -24.50
C ALA A 376 -14.38 2.65 -23.08
N ILE A 377 -13.15 2.27 -22.79
CA ILE A 377 -12.51 2.48 -21.49
C ILE A 377 -11.74 3.79 -21.55
N VAL A 378 -12.02 4.71 -20.64
CA VAL A 378 -11.34 6.02 -20.56
C VAL A 378 -10.48 6.04 -19.32
N VAL A 379 -9.22 6.45 -19.45
CA VAL A 379 -8.24 6.50 -18.34
C VAL A 379 -7.49 7.83 -18.30
N ALA A 380 -7.15 8.27 -17.09
CA ALA A 380 -6.17 9.34 -16.87
C ALA A 380 -4.76 8.76 -16.75
N GLU A 381 -3.83 9.29 -17.54
CA GLU A 381 -2.41 8.97 -17.49
C GLU A 381 -1.65 10.18 -16.97
N LEU A 382 -1.37 10.16 -15.66
CA LEU A 382 -0.77 11.27 -14.93
C LEU A 382 0.61 11.61 -15.50
N GLY A 383 1.48 10.60 -15.64
CA GLY A 383 2.89 10.81 -15.96
C GLY A 383 3.11 11.39 -17.36
N ALA A 384 2.24 11.06 -18.31
CA ALA A 384 2.29 11.62 -19.66
C ALA A 384 1.41 12.87 -19.86
N GLY A 385 0.59 13.25 -18.87
CA GLY A 385 -0.32 14.39 -18.99
C GLY A 385 -1.42 14.16 -20.04
N ARG A 386 -1.98 12.95 -20.11
CA ARG A 386 -2.94 12.54 -21.15
C ARG A 386 -4.23 11.94 -20.58
N VAL A 387 -5.26 11.96 -21.41
CA VAL A 387 -6.49 11.17 -21.23
C VAL A 387 -6.65 10.30 -22.46
N LEU A 388 -6.87 9.01 -22.23
CA LEU A 388 -6.87 8.00 -23.29
C LEU A 388 -8.23 7.31 -23.35
N SER A 389 -8.64 6.93 -24.56
CA SER A 389 -9.75 6.01 -24.83
C SER A 389 -9.19 4.71 -25.37
N ILE A 390 -9.70 3.59 -24.86
CA ILE A 390 -9.27 2.25 -25.23
C ILE A 390 -10.50 1.45 -25.68
N ARG A 391 -10.43 0.89 -26.88
CA ARG A 391 -11.47 0.03 -27.43
C ARG A 391 -10.86 -1.07 -28.27
N ALA A 392 -11.17 -2.33 -27.94
CA ALA A 392 -10.68 -3.50 -28.67
C ALA A 392 -9.14 -3.49 -28.89
N GLY A 393 -8.38 -3.01 -27.90
CA GLY A 393 -6.92 -2.89 -27.95
C GLY A 393 -6.39 -1.65 -28.66
N GLU A 394 -7.24 -0.87 -29.35
CA GLU A 394 -6.84 0.40 -29.95
C GLU A 394 -6.85 1.51 -28.88
N VAL A 395 -5.81 2.34 -28.89
CA VAL A 395 -5.61 3.45 -27.97
C VAL A 395 -5.70 4.78 -28.72
N GLU A 396 -6.63 5.63 -28.32
CA GLU A 396 -6.82 6.98 -28.83
C GLU A 396 -6.51 8.00 -27.74
N VAL A 397 -5.74 9.05 -28.06
CA VAL A 397 -5.49 10.16 -27.15
C VAL A 397 -6.63 11.18 -27.28
N LEU A 398 -7.45 11.29 -26.24
CA LEU A 398 -8.57 12.24 -26.22
C LEU A 398 -8.15 13.66 -25.81
N ALA A 399 -7.16 13.77 -24.93
CA ALA A 399 -6.56 15.03 -24.49
C ALA A 399 -5.10 14.84 -24.13
N SER A 400 -4.30 15.90 -24.29
CA SER A 400 -2.87 15.93 -23.97
C SER A 400 -2.44 17.31 -23.47
N GLY A 401 -1.24 17.38 -22.88
CA GLY A 401 -0.71 18.64 -22.32
C GLY A 401 -1.38 19.04 -21.01
N LEU A 402 -1.97 18.08 -20.31
CA LEU A 402 -2.59 18.28 -18.99
C LEU A 402 -1.53 18.18 -17.89
N HIS A 403 -1.68 18.98 -16.83
CA HIS A 403 -0.79 18.98 -15.67
C HIS A 403 -1.34 18.08 -14.56
N GLU A 404 -0.75 16.89 -14.42
CA GLU A 404 -1.17 15.85 -13.45
C GLU A 404 -2.67 15.50 -13.55
N PRO A 405 -3.17 15.00 -14.71
CA PRO A 405 -4.52 14.47 -14.79
C PRO A 405 -4.63 13.17 -13.99
N VAL A 406 -5.66 13.02 -13.16
CA VAL A 406 -5.74 11.88 -12.20
C VAL A 406 -7.08 11.18 -12.14
N GLY A 407 -8.20 11.89 -12.23
CA GLY A 407 -9.54 11.31 -12.18
C GLY A 407 -10.29 11.52 -13.50
N VAL A 408 -11.15 10.56 -13.84
CA VAL A 408 -12.05 10.65 -14.99
C VAL A 408 -13.46 10.26 -14.59
N ALA A 409 -14.44 10.91 -15.17
CA ALA A 409 -15.85 10.53 -15.04
C ALA A 409 -16.56 10.75 -16.37
N ILE A 410 -17.59 9.95 -16.66
CA ILE A 410 -18.41 10.11 -17.86
C ILE A 410 -19.77 10.66 -17.44
N ALA A 411 -20.13 11.82 -17.98
CA ALA A 411 -21.44 12.42 -17.78
C ALA A 411 -22.52 11.62 -18.54
N PRO A 412 -23.82 11.74 -18.15
CA PRO A 412 -24.90 11.01 -18.82
C PRO A 412 -25.05 11.25 -20.32
N ASP A 413 -24.56 12.39 -20.83
CA ASP A 413 -24.55 12.73 -22.25
C ASP A 413 -23.33 12.16 -23.01
N GLY A 414 -22.46 11.41 -22.31
CA GLY A 414 -21.23 10.85 -22.86
C GLY A 414 -20.01 11.76 -22.74
N THR A 415 -20.15 12.99 -22.23
CA THR A 415 -19.01 13.91 -22.04
C THR A 415 -18.04 13.33 -21.02
N CYS A 416 -16.76 13.24 -21.39
CA CYS A 416 -15.69 12.90 -20.44
C CYS A 416 -15.25 14.14 -19.66
N LEU A 417 -15.27 14.02 -18.33
CA LEU A 417 -14.72 15.00 -17.40
C LEU A 417 -13.40 14.47 -16.82
N VAL A 418 -12.45 15.39 -16.61
CA VAL A 418 -11.11 15.05 -16.11
C VAL A 418 -10.74 16.01 -14.99
N SER A 419 -10.20 15.49 -13.90
CA SER A 419 -9.57 16.28 -12.84
C SER A 419 -8.09 16.45 -13.16
N GLU A 420 -7.68 17.70 -13.30
CA GLU A 420 -6.31 18.09 -13.57
C GLU A 420 -5.73 18.66 -12.26
N ALA A 421 -5.16 17.77 -11.44
CA ALA A 421 -4.78 18.07 -10.07
C ALA A 421 -3.77 19.21 -10.00
N GLY A 422 -2.73 19.14 -10.85
CA GLY A 422 -1.67 20.13 -10.90
C GLY A 422 -2.12 21.50 -11.42
N ALA A 423 -3.27 21.58 -12.10
CA ALA A 423 -3.85 22.85 -12.57
C ALA A 423 -5.01 23.34 -11.68
N GLY A 424 -5.40 22.59 -10.64
CA GLY A 424 -6.47 23.01 -9.74
C GLY A 424 -7.84 23.16 -10.40
N ARG A 425 -8.15 22.30 -11.39
CA ARG A 425 -9.40 22.41 -12.17
C ARG A 425 -9.99 21.05 -12.59
N VAL A 426 -11.25 21.09 -12.99
CA VAL A 426 -11.95 20.01 -13.71
C VAL A 426 -12.35 20.54 -15.08
N LEU A 427 -12.11 19.75 -16.14
CA LEU A 427 -12.36 20.14 -17.52
C LEU A 427 -13.19 19.12 -18.28
N ARG A 428 -13.84 19.56 -19.35
CA ARG A 428 -14.47 18.68 -20.35
C ARG A 428 -13.45 18.34 -21.43
N VAL A 429 -13.28 17.06 -21.73
CA VAL A 429 -12.43 16.63 -22.84
C VAL A 429 -12.97 17.18 -24.15
N GLY A 430 -12.10 17.77 -24.98
CA GLY A 430 -12.50 18.49 -26.20
C GLY A 430 -13.22 19.82 -25.95
N GLY A 431 -13.36 20.25 -24.69
CA GLY A 431 -13.97 21.50 -24.28
C GLY A 431 -13.08 22.33 -23.36
N GLY A 432 -13.70 23.23 -22.60
CA GLY A 432 -13.01 24.12 -21.65
C GLY A 432 -13.11 23.69 -20.19
N PRO A 433 -12.57 24.50 -19.27
CA PRO A 433 -12.75 24.29 -17.84
C PRO A 433 -14.23 24.30 -17.45
N LEU A 434 -14.59 23.42 -16.51
CA LEU A 434 -15.90 23.34 -15.87
C LEU A 434 -15.85 23.86 -14.44
N ILE A 435 -14.80 23.52 -13.68
CA ILE A 435 -14.59 23.96 -12.31
C ILE A 435 -13.14 24.45 -12.21
N GLU A 436 -12.94 25.64 -11.65
CA GLU A 436 -11.61 26.23 -11.41
C GLU A 436 -11.46 26.63 -9.94
N GLY A 437 -10.23 26.95 -9.52
CA GLY A 437 -9.94 27.36 -8.15
C GLY A 437 -10.07 26.23 -7.13
N LEU A 438 -9.73 25.01 -7.55
CA LEU A 438 -9.49 23.87 -6.66
C LEU A 438 -7.99 23.81 -6.32
N GLN A 439 -7.61 23.14 -5.24
CA GLN A 439 -6.21 23.01 -4.85
C GLN A 439 -5.56 21.78 -5.48
N GLN A 440 -6.11 20.58 -5.22
CA GLN A 440 -5.67 19.31 -5.83
C GLN A 440 -6.88 18.39 -6.04
N PRO A 441 -7.70 18.64 -7.08
CA PRO A 441 -8.85 17.80 -7.41
C PRO A 441 -8.43 16.39 -7.83
N GLN A 442 -9.04 15.37 -7.25
CA GLN A 442 -8.77 13.95 -7.50
C GLN A 442 -10.03 13.22 -7.97
N GLY A 443 -10.68 12.42 -7.11
CA GLY A 443 -11.88 11.65 -7.46
C GLY A 443 -13.01 12.52 -8.00
N LEU A 444 -13.68 12.01 -9.04
CA LEU A 444 -14.78 12.67 -9.75
C LEU A 444 -15.98 11.75 -9.86
N LEU A 445 -17.17 12.32 -9.69
CA LEU A 445 -18.43 11.62 -9.90
C LEU A 445 -19.46 12.59 -10.50
N VAL A 446 -20.18 12.15 -11.52
CA VAL A 446 -21.34 12.87 -12.06
C VAL A 446 -22.62 12.15 -11.61
N ARG A 447 -23.49 12.85 -10.89
CA ARG A 447 -24.77 12.30 -10.43
C ARG A 447 -25.80 13.40 -10.23
N ASP A 448 -27.05 13.15 -10.61
CA ASP A 448 -28.19 14.05 -10.34
C ASP A 448 -27.94 15.49 -10.84
N ARG A 449 -27.36 15.62 -12.04
CA ARG A 449 -26.94 16.91 -12.67
C ARG A 449 -25.87 17.68 -11.88
N GLN A 450 -25.18 17.02 -10.96
CA GLN A 450 -24.07 17.59 -10.19
C GLN A 450 -22.76 16.86 -10.52
N VAL A 451 -21.66 17.61 -10.47
CA VAL A 451 -20.31 17.07 -10.43
C VAL A 451 -19.79 17.18 -9.01
N TYR A 452 -19.43 16.05 -8.44
CA TYR A 452 -18.77 15.95 -7.15
C TYR A 452 -17.28 15.75 -7.36
N VAL A 453 -16.48 16.48 -6.58
CA VAL A 453 -15.01 16.48 -6.68
C VAL A 453 -14.42 16.38 -5.28
N VAL A 454 -13.55 15.39 -5.08
CA VAL A 454 -12.69 15.35 -3.89
C VAL A 454 -11.49 16.25 -4.15
N ASP A 455 -11.43 17.40 -3.46
CA ASP A 455 -10.26 18.29 -3.46
C ASP A 455 -9.36 17.91 -2.29
N SER A 456 -8.36 17.07 -2.59
CA SER A 456 -7.43 16.53 -1.60
C SER A 456 -6.48 17.58 -1.01
N GLY A 457 -6.26 18.69 -1.72
CA GLY A 457 -5.45 19.81 -1.24
C GLY A 457 -6.24 20.62 -0.22
N ALA A 458 -7.49 20.94 -0.56
CA ALA A 458 -8.40 21.67 0.32
C ALA A 458 -8.99 20.82 1.46
N LYS A 459 -8.90 19.48 1.37
CA LYS A 459 -9.55 18.52 2.29
C LYS A 459 -11.09 18.61 2.23
N GLU A 460 -11.63 18.77 1.03
CA GLU A 460 -13.06 19.02 0.82
C GLU A 460 -13.70 18.09 -0.21
N LEU A 461 -14.99 17.81 -0.03
CA LEU A 461 -15.86 17.35 -1.10
C LEU A 461 -16.67 18.54 -1.60
N VAL A 462 -16.53 18.86 -2.87
CA VAL A 462 -17.24 19.97 -3.53
C VAL A 462 -18.29 19.40 -4.48
N ALA A 463 -19.49 19.98 -4.49
CA ALA A 463 -20.52 19.73 -5.50
C ALA A 463 -20.71 20.98 -6.36
N VAL A 464 -20.80 20.79 -7.69
CA VAL A 464 -21.12 21.84 -8.65
C VAL A 464 -22.33 21.42 -9.47
N ASP A 465 -23.35 22.27 -9.50
CA ASP A 465 -24.54 22.09 -10.32
C ASP A 465 -24.23 22.39 -11.79
N LEU A 466 -24.56 21.45 -12.69
CA LEU A 466 -24.21 21.55 -14.11
C LEU A 466 -25.01 22.61 -14.88
N ASP A 467 -26.14 23.07 -14.34
CA ASP A 467 -27.00 24.08 -14.98
C ASP A 467 -26.64 25.50 -14.58
N SER A 468 -26.59 25.73 -13.28
CA SER A 468 -26.36 27.04 -12.69
C SER A 468 -24.88 27.35 -12.48
N GLY A 469 -24.02 26.34 -12.45
CA GLY A 469 -22.63 26.46 -12.03
C GLY A 469 -22.46 26.74 -10.53
N ALA A 470 -23.52 26.65 -9.73
CA ALA A 470 -23.46 26.88 -8.30
C ALA A 470 -22.57 25.84 -7.62
N ARG A 471 -21.60 26.32 -6.83
CA ARG A 471 -20.65 25.49 -6.07
C ARG A 471 -21.00 25.48 -4.60
N VAL A 472 -21.02 24.31 -3.98
CA VAL A 472 -21.20 24.11 -2.54
C VAL A 472 -20.14 23.14 -2.02
N THR A 473 -19.54 23.45 -0.87
CA THR A 473 -18.71 22.49 -0.12
C THR A 473 -19.63 21.58 0.69
N VAL A 474 -19.70 20.30 0.30
CA VAL A 474 -20.54 19.28 0.93
C VAL A 474 -19.90 18.78 2.22
N ALA A 475 -18.57 18.60 2.20
CA ALA A 475 -17.80 18.22 3.38
C ALA A 475 -16.44 18.92 3.40
N SER A 476 -15.91 19.18 4.59
CA SER A 476 -14.61 19.82 4.83
C SER A 476 -13.86 19.11 5.97
N ASP A 477 -12.56 19.39 6.09
CA ASP A 477 -11.64 18.70 7.01
C ASP A 477 -11.63 17.18 6.80
N LEU A 478 -11.74 16.74 5.54
CA LEU A 478 -11.67 15.33 5.17
C LEU A 478 -10.24 14.79 5.36
N PRO A 479 -10.08 13.56 5.88
CA PRO A 479 -8.79 12.88 6.04
C PRO A 479 -8.31 12.27 4.71
N VAL A 480 -8.09 13.13 3.72
CA VAL A 480 -7.60 12.77 2.38
C VAL A 480 -6.25 13.42 2.09
N GLY A 481 -5.44 12.84 1.22
CA GLY A 481 -4.12 13.34 0.80
C GLY A 481 -3.09 13.48 1.93
N ALA A 482 -2.05 14.29 1.71
CA ALA A 482 -1.01 14.50 2.71
C ALA A 482 -1.52 15.22 3.98
N PRO A 483 -1.05 14.88 5.18
CA PRO A 483 -1.34 15.65 6.40
C PRO A 483 -0.90 17.12 6.27
N PRO A 484 -1.59 18.06 6.95
CA PRO A 484 -1.18 19.46 6.96
C PRO A 484 0.29 19.63 7.38
N GLY A 485 1.06 20.39 6.60
CA GLY A 485 2.49 20.63 6.86
C GLY A 485 3.43 19.50 6.45
N VAL A 486 2.92 18.39 5.91
CA VAL A 486 3.74 17.29 5.39
C VAL A 486 3.81 17.40 3.86
N THR A 487 5.02 17.42 3.33
CA THR A 487 5.29 17.24 1.89
C THR A 487 5.84 15.83 1.68
N PRO A 488 5.03 14.88 1.18
CA PRO A 488 5.51 13.54 0.89
C PRO A 488 6.61 13.55 -0.17
N LYS A 489 7.62 12.70 -0.01
CA LYS A 489 8.60 12.44 -1.07
C LYS A 489 8.01 11.47 -2.10
N PRO A 490 8.37 11.58 -3.40
CA PRO A 490 7.88 10.68 -4.42
C PRO A 490 8.25 9.23 -4.13
N LEU A 491 7.32 8.32 -4.35
CA LEU A 491 7.56 6.88 -4.22
C LEU A 491 7.78 6.32 -5.62
N ARG A 492 9.03 6.05 -6.00
CA ARG A 492 9.40 5.82 -7.41
C ARG A 492 9.03 4.43 -7.96
N GLY A 493 8.50 3.55 -7.11
CA GLY A 493 8.12 2.19 -7.47
C GLY A 493 9.29 1.21 -7.41
N MET A 494 9.00 -0.05 -7.70
CA MET A 494 9.96 -1.16 -7.69
C MET A 494 9.83 -1.95 -9.00
N PRO A 495 10.38 -1.47 -10.13
CA PRO A 495 10.25 -2.17 -11.40
C PRO A 495 10.91 -3.57 -11.35
N PRO A 496 10.32 -4.60 -11.99
CA PRO A 496 9.06 -4.58 -12.74
C PRO A 496 7.80 -4.83 -11.88
N PHE A 497 7.91 -4.96 -10.54
CA PHE A 497 6.78 -5.30 -9.66
C PHE A 497 5.77 -4.16 -9.52
N SER A 498 6.25 -2.92 -9.44
CA SER A 498 5.41 -1.72 -9.33
C SER A 498 6.05 -0.51 -10.01
N GLY A 499 5.22 0.36 -10.59
CA GLY A 499 5.63 1.70 -11.02
C GLY A 499 5.51 2.75 -9.89
N PRO A 500 5.74 4.04 -10.19
CA PRO A 500 5.72 5.11 -9.19
C PRO A 500 4.37 5.26 -8.51
N GLN A 501 4.32 5.26 -7.17
CA GLN A 501 3.08 5.34 -6.38
C GLN A 501 2.79 6.76 -5.89
N GLY A 502 1.50 7.08 -5.78
CA GLY A 502 1.04 8.37 -5.28
C GLY A 502 -0.38 8.30 -4.74
N PRO A 503 -0.82 9.36 -4.06
CA PRO A 503 -2.15 9.42 -3.43
C PRO A 503 -3.25 9.58 -4.49
N PHE A 504 -4.40 8.99 -4.22
CA PHE A 504 -5.64 9.23 -4.95
C PHE A 504 -6.80 9.01 -3.97
N ALA A 505 -7.67 10.01 -3.85
CA ALA A 505 -8.90 9.93 -3.09
C ALA A 505 -10.07 9.78 -4.07
N GLY A 506 -10.45 8.53 -4.31
CA GLY A 506 -11.54 8.12 -5.16
C GLY A 506 -12.93 8.43 -4.58
N LEU A 507 -13.91 8.36 -5.47
CA LEU A 507 -15.29 8.73 -5.19
C LEU A 507 -16.25 7.79 -5.93
N ALA A 508 -17.15 7.16 -5.19
CA ALA A 508 -18.19 6.30 -5.75
C ALA A 508 -19.58 6.70 -5.22
N ALA A 509 -20.64 6.21 -5.86
CA ALA A 509 -21.99 6.35 -5.34
C ALA A 509 -22.74 5.03 -5.30
N GLY A 510 -23.49 4.83 -4.22
CA GLY A 510 -24.47 3.77 -4.09
C GLY A 510 -25.75 4.05 -4.89
N PRO A 511 -26.58 3.00 -5.10
CA PRO A 511 -27.88 3.16 -5.74
C PRO A 511 -28.83 4.09 -4.96
N ASP A 512 -28.70 4.12 -3.63
CA ASP A 512 -29.44 4.98 -2.71
C ASP A 512 -28.99 6.46 -2.70
N GLY A 513 -27.95 6.80 -3.45
CA GLY A 513 -27.38 8.14 -3.49
C GLY A 513 -26.34 8.43 -2.39
N THR A 514 -25.98 7.42 -1.57
CA THR A 514 -24.84 7.53 -0.66
C THR A 514 -23.57 7.76 -1.48
N LEU A 515 -22.77 8.76 -1.11
CA LEU A 515 -21.45 9.01 -1.68
C LEU A 515 -20.38 8.37 -0.81
N TYR A 516 -19.48 7.60 -1.41
CA TYR A 516 -18.34 6.98 -0.73
C TYR A 516 -17.05 7.66 -1.12
N ILE A 517 -16.25 8.08 -0.14
CA ILE A 517 -14.94 8.72 -0.34
C ILE A 517 -13.87 7.79 0.20
N SER A 518 -12.81 7.55 -0.56
CA SER A 518 -11.62 6.92 -0.01
C SER A 518 -10.82 7.93 0.79
N ALA A 519 -10.74 7.72 2.09
CA ALA A 519 -9.95 8.53 2.99
C ALA A 519 -8.51 7.99 3.03
N ASP A 520 -7.80 8.18 1.93
CA ASP A 520 -6.44 7.66 1.69
C ASP A 520 -5.42 8.07 2.76
N ALA A 521 -5.60 9.24 3.39
CA ALA A 521 -4.70 9.71 4.44
C ALA A 521 -4.78 8.85 5.71
N GLU A 522 -5.99 8.58 6.20
CA GLU A 522 -6.21 7.81 7.44
C GLU A 522 -6.42 6.31 7.20
N GLY A 523 -6.62 5.88 5.95
CA GLY A 523 -6.86 4.49 5.59
C GLY A 523 -8.27 4.05 5.97
N SER A 524 -9.28 4.82 5.57
CA SER A 524 -10.68 4.48 5.81
C SER A 524 -11.56 4.75 4.58
N VAL A 525 -12.83 4.37 4.68
CA VAL A 525 -13.88 4.78 3.74
C VAL A 525 -14.93 5.58 4.51
N LEU A 526 -15.30 6.73 3.94
CA LEU A 526 -16.34 7.61 4.45
C LEU A 526 -17.59 7.47 3.59
N ALA A 527 -18.76 7.51 4.21
CA ALA A 527 -20.06 7.54 3.55
C ALA A 527 -20.80 8.84 3.91
N LEU A 528 -21.22 9.58 2.88
CA LEU A 528 -22.00 10.81 2.96
C LEU A 528 -23.41 10.55 2.44
N ARG A 529 -24.40 10.86 3.27
CA ARG A 529 -25.83 10.68 2.94
C ARG A 529 -26.56 11.99 3.07
N ARG A 530 -27.51 12.24 2.16
CA ARG A 530 -28.47 13.34 2.35
C ARG A 530 -29.45 12.94 3.45
N GLU A 531 -29.64 13.80 4.43
CA GLU A 531 -30.71 13.64 5.41
C GLU A 531 -32.04 13.89 4.69
N THR A 532 -32.91 12.88 4.65
CA THR A 532 -34.28 13.10 4.21
C THR A 532 -34.99 13.89 5.31
N GLU A 533 -35.62 15.01 4.95
CA GLU A 533 -36.52 15.70 5.87
C GLU A 533 -37.57 14.67 6.34
N GLY A 534 -37.51 14.29 7.61
CA GLY A 534 -38.62 13.58 8.24
C GLY A 534 -39.87 14.45 8.12
N PRO A 535 -41.08 13.87 8.01
CA PRO A 535 -42.30 14.66 7.89
C PRO A 535 -42.37 15.65 9.04
N GLN A 536 -42.43 16.95 8.73
CA GLN A 536 -42.71 18.00 9.71
C GLN A 536 -43.99 17.62 10.44
N ARG A 537 -43.88 17.37 11.75
CA ARG A 537 -45.02 17.01 12.60
C ARG A 537 -45.85 18.22 12.98
#